data_AF-A0A661U276-F1
#
_entry.id   AF-A0A661U276-F1
#
_cell.length_a   1.000
_cell.length_b   1.000
_cell.length_c   1.000
_cell.angle_alpha   90.00
_cell.angle_beta   90.00
_cell.angle_gamma   90.00
#
_symmetry.space_group_name_H-M   'P 1'
#
loop_
_entity.id
_entity.type
_entity.pdbx_description
1 polymer ?
#
loop_
_entity_poly.entity_id
_entity_poly.type
_entity_poly.pdbx_seq_one_letter_code
_entity_poly.pdbx_strand_id
1 'polypeptide(L)'
;MSCSAFRAAKSTSYRILIMLTLLICFGSAYSTDFLIWDNDTGGTFTDPEDTDNTIGSEYWIENTLTALGYTVDTTTSLPDDLSQYMAIFALFGFYPYNGTLDAGDEEALITYLQNGGALYIEGCDFAFAYGSTELFSYTGAKFENDGRYYTEGNVNFANGVNGTMLEGISMQYYAYQTELPDNYVDEISAETGTLAMVSPRAGVQSNGRVILNRIPYRIIYSSFIFSALKDGEGGNTKENLMNKYLTYLTQSGEYIESSSIGVIRSLFR
;
A
#
# COMPACT_ATOMS: atom_id res chain seq x y z
N MET A 1 53.37 -67.65 -32.62
CA MET A 1 52.74 -68.12 -31.36
C MET A 1 52.71 -66.92 -30.43
N SER A 2 51.63 -66.34 -29.91
CA SER A 2 50.23 -66.67 -29.64
C SER A 2 49.54 -65.30 -29.43
N CYS A 3 48.51 -64.94 -30.20
CA CYS A 3 47.07 -65.09 -29.91
C CYS A 3 46.44 -63.95 -29.09
N SER A 4 45.29 -63.51 -29.61
CA SER A 4 44.08 -62.96 -28.98
C SER A 4 44.04 -61.54 -28.39
N ALA A 5 43.17 -60.76 -29.03
CA ALA A 5 42.55 -59.51 -28.59
C ALA A 5 41.52 -59.71 -27.45
N PHE A 6 41.22 -58.64 -26.70
CA PHE A 6 39.86 -58.40 -26.16
C PHE A 6 39.62 -56.90 -25.86
N ARG A 7 38.34 -56.53 -25.86
CA ARG A 7 37.70 -55.24 -26.14
C ARG A 7 37.53 -54.26 -24.96
N ALA A 8 37.49 -52.97 -25.32
CA ALA A 8 36.53 -51.89 -25.02
C ALA A 8 36.20 -51.42 -23.58
N ALA A 9 36.27 -50.08 -23.40
CA ALA A 9 35.14 -49.14 -23.13
C ALA A 9 35.35 -48.10 -22.00
N LYS A 10 35.22 -46.81 -22.40
CA LYS A 10 34.66 -45.61 -21.70
C LYS A 10 34.96 -45.37 -20.20
N SER A 11 35.51 -44.19 -19.88
CA SER A 11 34.69 -43.10 -19.31
C SER A 11 35.46 -41.79 -19.15
N THR A 12 34.91 -40.74 -19.74
CA THR A 12 35.17 -39.32 -19.49
C THR A 12 35.14 -38.98 -18.00
N SER A 13 36.02 -38.09 -17.53
CA SER A 13 35.73 -37.27 -16.35
C SER A 13 36.41 -35.91 -16.47
N TYR A 14 35.57 -34.90 -16.35
CA TYR A 14 35.75 -33.53 -16.77
C TYR A 14 36.76 -32.81 -15.89
N ARG A 15 37.60 -32.03 -16.56
CA ARG A 15 38.43 -30.99 -15.95
C ARG A 15 37.54 -30.07 -15.12
N ILE A 16 37.97 -29.84 -13.88
CA ILE A 16 37.34 -28.97 -12.89
C ILE A 16 37.05 -27.61 -13.52
N LEU A 17 35.75 -27.39 -13.68
CA LEU A 17 35.08 -26.16 -14.05
C LEU A 17 34.92 -25.33 -12.78
N ILE A 18 35.70 -24.25 -12.62
CA ILE A 18 35.29 -23.10 -11.80
C ILE A 18 35.27 -21.91 -12.74
N MET A 19 34.23 -21.90 -13.57
CA MET A 19 33.80 -20.72 -14.30
C MET A 19 32.96 -19.93 -13.29
N LEU A 20 33.59 -18.94 -12.67
CA LEU A 20 32.95 -17.98 -11.77
C LEU A 20 32.08 -17.05 -12.64
N THR A 21 30.87 -17.48 -12.98
CA THR A 21 29.86 -16.60 -13.56
C THR A 21 29.33 -15.71 -12.45
N LEU A 22 29.91 -14.51 -12.34
CA LEU A 22 29.33 -13.41 -11.59
C LEU A 22 28.03 -13.05 -12.30
N LEU A 23 26.90 -13.54 -11.79
CA LEU A 23 25.59 -13.05 -12.19
C LEU A 23 25.46 -11.65 -11.56
N ILE A 24 25.86 -10.62 -12.29
CA ILE A 24 25.52 -9.24 -11.95
C ILE A 24 24.03 -9.13 -12.23
N CYS A 25 23.21 -9.39 -11.22
CA CYS A 25 21.87 -8.84 -11.18
C CYS A 25 22.05 -7.33 -11.20
N PHE A 26 21.84 -6.70 -12.35
CA PHE A 26 21.49 -5.29 -12.39
C PHE A 26 20.10 -5.17 -11.76
N GLY A 27 20.04 -5.28 -10.43
CA GLY A 27 18.99 -4.62 -9.70
C GLY A 27 19.22 -3.14 -9.97
N SER A 28 18.26 -2.48 -10.60
CA SER A 28 18.16 -1.04 -10.51
C SER A 28 18.13 -0.75 -9.01
N ALA A 29 19.25 -0.29 -8.46
CA ALA A 29 19.27 0.19 -7.10
C ALA A 29 18.43 1.46 -7.14
N TYR A 30 17.17 1.35 -6.69
CA TYR A 30 16.39 2.53 -6.37
C TYR A 30 17.19 3.32 -5.33
N SER A 31 17.32 4.63 -5.55
CA SER A 31 18.03 5.49 -4.59
C SER A 31 17.27 5.53 -3.24
N THR A 32 15.95 5.35 -3.31
CA THR A 32 15.01 5.33 -2.20
C THR A 32 13.88 4.35 -2.53
N ASP A 33 13.42 3.53 -1.56
CA ASP A 33 12.37 2.54 -1.81
C ASP A 33 10.98 3.17 -1.94
N PHE A 34 10.64 4.11 -1.03
CA PHE A 34 9.31 4.72 -0.96
C PHE A 34 9.36 6.25 -0.91
N LEU A 35 8.34 6.88 -1.51
CA LEU A 35 8.04 8.29 -1.30
C LEU A 35 6.86 8.41 -0.34
N ILE A 36 6.99 9.23 0.69
CA ILE A 36 5.85 9.79 1.42
C ILE A 36 5.66 11.21 0.90
N TRP A 37 4.57 11.42 0.15
CA TRP A 37 4.11 12.75 -0.18
C TRP A 37 3.14 13.19 0.90
N ASP A 38 3.68 13.91 1.88
CA ASP A 38 2.94 14.57 2.94
C ASP A 38 2.28 15.83 2.39
N ASN A 39 1.14 15.62 1.73
CA ASN A 39 0.33 16.70 1.17
C ASN A 39 -0.68 17.24 2.18
N ASP A 40 -0.60 16.85 3.46
CA ASP A 40 -1.44 17.46 4.47
C ASP A 40 -0.92 18.86 4.82
N THR A 41 -1.80 19.75 5.26
CA THR A 41 -1.41 21.16 5.48
C THR A 41 -0.75 21.38 6.85
N GLY A 42 -0.01 20.37 7.34
CA GLY A 42 0.68 20.35 8.62
C GLY A 42 -0.25 19.99 9.78
N GLY A 43 -1.25 19.14 9.53
CA GLY A 43 -2.20 18.71 10.56
C GLY A 43 -1.49 17.84 11.60
N THR A 44 -1.71 18.12 12.89
CA THR A 44 -1.17 17.28 13.97
C THR A 44 -2.24 16.87 14.96
N PHE A 45 -2.01 15.72 15.60
CA PHE A 45 -2.89 15.12 16.60
C PHE A 45 -2.06 14.35 17.64
N THR A 46 -2.67 13.95 18.74
CA THR A 46 -1.96 13.26 19.84
C THR A 46 -1.42 11.91 19.35
N ASP A 47 -0.15 11.61 19.64
CA ASP A 47 0.42 10.28 19.33
C ASP A 47 -0.31 9.19 20.14
N PRO A 48 -0.94 8.20 19.48
CA PRO A 48 -1.61 7.10 20.18
C PRO A 48 -0.72 6.27 21.11
N GLU A 49 0.60 6.28 20.86
CA GLU A 49 1.60 5.54 21.64
C GLU A 49 2.31 6.39 22.71
N ASP A 50 2.28 7.72 22.59
CA ASP A 50 2.89 8.66 23.53
C ASP A 50 2.04 9.93 23.66
N THR A 51 1.07 9.88 24.57
CA THR A 51 0.04 10.92 24.70
C THR A 51 0.56 12.28 25.19
N ASP A 52 1.84 12.39 25.52
CA ASP A 52 2.49 13.66 25.86
C ASP A 52 3.02 14.40 24.61
N ASN A 53 2.96 13.79 23.43
CA ASN A 53 3.45 14.31 22.16
C ASN A 53 2.35 14.39 21.08
N THR A 54 2.60 15.21 20.06
CA THR A 54 1.77 15.33 18.87
C THR A 54 2.55 14.95 17.63
N ILE A 55 1.89 14.32 16.66
CA ILE A 55 2.47 13.81 15.43
C ILE A 55 1.61 14.20 14.22
N GLY A 56 2.22 14.18 13.03
CA GLY A 56 1.52 14.31 11.74
C GLY A 56 1.09 12.96 11.16
N SER A 57 0.40 12.99 10.01
CA SER A 57 -0.10 11.80 9.32
C SER A 57 1.03 10.87 8.86
N GLU A 58 2.18 11.43 8.49
CA GLU A 58 3.39 10.78 7.99
C GLU A 58 4.16 9.99 9.06
N TYR A 59 4.07 10.40 10.33
CA TYR A 59 4.99 9.96 11.38
C TYR A 59 5.07 8.43 11.54
N TRP A 60 3.94 7.74 11.73
CA TRP A 60 3.96 6.30 11.89
C TRP A 60 4.10 5.54 10.58
N ILE A 61 3.81 6.16 9.43
CA ILE A 61 4.12 5.59 8.12
C ILE A 61 5.65 5.53 7.97
N GLU A 62 6.35 6.65 8.17
CA GLU A 62 7.82 6.71 8.08
C GLU A 62 8.49 5.77 9.10
N ASN A 63 8.06 5.81 10.36
CA ASN A 63 8.63 4.95 11.40
C ASN A 63 8.42 3.46 11.13
N THR A 64 7.27 3.05 10.59
CA THR A 64 7.05 1.63 10.27
C THR A 64 7.82 1.18 9.04
N LEU A 65 7.91 2.02 8.00
CA LEU A 65 8.73 1.73 6.81
C LEU A 65 10.21 1.58 7.16
N THR A 66 10.75 2.51 7.95
CA THR A 66 12.16 2.49 8.37
C THR A 66 12.46 1.33 9.32
N ALA A 67 11.55 1.01 10.25
CA ALA A 67 11.67 -0.16 11.13
C ALA A 67 11.70 -1.47 10.33
N LEU A 68 10.98 -1.55 9.21
CA LEU A 68 10.98 -2.69 8.29
C LEU A 68 12.22 -2.71 7.36
N GLY A 69 13.11 -1.73 7.46
CA GLY A 69 14.40 -1.70 6.76
C GLY A 69 14.38 -1.04 5.39
N TYR A 70 13.33 -0.28 5.07
CA TYR A 70 13.21 0.46 3.82
C TYR A 70 13.74 1.89 3.94
N THR A 71 14.22 2.43 2.82
CA THR A 71 14.55 3.85 2.69
C THR A 71 13.34 4.65 2.25
N VAL A 72 13.19 5.86 2.81
CA VAL A 72 12.01 6.71 2.58
C VAL A 72 12.46 8.14 2.31
N ASP A 73 11.86 8.77 1.31
CA ASP A 73 11.90 10.21 1.10
C ASP A 73 10.55 10.78 1.52
N THR A 74 10.55 11.74 2.44
CA THR A 74 9.34 12.44 2.88
C THR A 74 9.37 13.87 2.34
N THR A 75 8.36 14.25 1.55
CA THR A 75 8.29 15.58 0.91
C THR A 75 6.90 16.20 1.04
N THR A 76 6.84 17.53 1.07
CA THR A 76 5.58 18.29 1.05
C THR A 76 5.14 18.72 -0.35
N SER A 77 5.85 18.26 -1.38
CA SER A 77 5.57 18.53 -2.79
C SER A 77 5.90 17.30 -3.60
N LEU A 78 5.05 16.96 -4.58
CA LEU A 78 5.25 15.81 -5.43
C LEU A 78 6.50 16.02 -6.33
N PRO A 79 7.49 15.10 -6.32
CA PRO A 79 8.66 15.21 -7.20
C PRO A 79 8.30 14.97 -8.67
N ASP A 80 9.07 15.58 -9.58
CA ASP A 80 8.88 15.43 -11.04
C ASP A 80 9.08 13.98 -11.53
N ASP A 81 10.01 13.24 -10.92
CA ASP A 81 10.30 11.84 -11.27
C ASP A 81 9.90 10.87 -10.16
N LEU A 82 8.78 10.18 -10.42
CA LEU A 82 8.18 9.18 -9.56
C LEU A 82 8.64 7.75 -9.89
N SER A 83 9.32 7.54 -11.03
CA SER A 83 9.65 6.20 -11.55
C SER A 83 10.67 5.43 -10.70
N GLN A 84 11.36 6.15 -9.80
CA GLN A 84 12.34 5.60 -8.88
C GLN A 84 11.73 4.99 -7.60
N TYR A 85 10.42 5.13 -7.35
CA TYR A 85 9.83 4.61 -6.10
C TYR A 85 9.08 3.31 -6.36
N MET A 86 9.24 2.35 -5.44
CA MET A 86 8.50 1.09 -5.45
C MET A 86 7.01 1.31 -5.19
N ALA A 87 6.69 2.26 -4.32
CA ALA A 87 5.35 2.79 -4.08
C ALA A 87 5.41 4.23 -3.56
N ILE A 88 4.30 4.96 -3.68
CA ILE A 88 4.13 6.30 -3.13
C ILE A 88 2.99 6.27 -2.12
N PHE A 89 3.22 6.87 -0.95
CA PHE A 89 2.23 7.13 0.09
C PHE A 89 1.79 8.60 -0.03
N ALA A 90 0.64 8.85 -0.65
CA ALA A 90 0.07 10.17 -0.82
C ALA A 90 -0.92 10.47 0.33
N LEU A 91 -0.55 11.39 1.21
CA LEU A 91 -1.28 11.71 2.43
C LEU A 91 -2.02 13.03 2.26
N PHE A 92 -3.35 13.01 2.28
CA PHE A 92 -4.19 14.20 2.12
C PHE A 92 -4.76 14.74 3.43
N GLY A 93 -4.41 14.12 4.57
CA GLY A 93 -4.77 14.60 5.89
C GLY A 93 -6.26 14.50 6.22
N PHE A 94 -6.72 15.40 7.08
CA PHE A 94 -8.04 15.40 7.68
C PHE A 94 -8.55 16.82 7.90
N TYR A 95 -9.87 17.05 7.91
CA TYR A 95 -10.43 18.39 8.07
C TYR A 95 -10.07 19.06 9.41
N PRO A 96 -9.64 20.34 9.43
CA PRO A 96 -9.56 21.28 8.30
C PRO A 96 -8.19 21.31 7.58
N TYR A 97 -7.29 20.39 7.90
CA TYR A 97 -5.92 20.31 7.39
C TYR A 97 -5.79 19.51 6.10
N ASN A 98 -6.80 19.55 5.23
CA ASN A 98 -6.83 18.78 3.99
C ASN A 98 -5.79 19.27 2.98
N GLY A 99 -5.13 18.31 2.33
CA GLY A 99 -4.28 18.54 1.18
C GLY A 99 -5.04 18.94 -0.08
N THR A 100 -4.30 19.40 -1.09
CA THR A 100 -4.87 19.71 -2.41
C THR A 100 -4.28 18.81 -3.48
N LEU A 101 -5.13 18.13 -4.25
CA LEU A 101 -4.75 17.48 -5.51
C LEU A 101 -5.01 18.45 -6.66
N ASP A 102 -3.96 18.95 -7.29
CA ASP A 102 -4.09 19.72 -8.53
C ASP A 102 -4.02 18.83 -9.78
N ALA A 103 -4.29 19.41 -10.95
CA ALA A 103 -4.33 18.66 -12.20
C ALA A 103 -2.97 18.08 -12.62
N GLY A 104 -1.87 18.74 -12.27
CA GLY A 104 -0.51 18.27 -12.57
C GLY A 104 -0.12 17.09 -11.68
N ASP A 105 -0.43 17.20 -10.38
CA ASP A 105 -0.23 16.10 -9.42
C ASP A 105 -1.07 14.88 -9.81
N GLU A 106 -2.33 15.09 -10.20
CA GLU A 106 -3.22 14.03 -10.66
C GLU A 106 -2.65 13.31 -11.89
N GLU A 107 -2.23 14.06 -12.91
CA GLU A 107 -1.63 13.51 -14.13
C GLU A 107 -0.35 12.72 -13.85
N ALA A 108 0.51 13.21 -12.94
CA ALA A 108 1.74 12.56 -12.54
C ALA A 108 1.47 11.21 -11.84
N LEU A 109 0.55 11.17 -10.88
CA LEU A 109 0.16 9.95 -10.16
C LEU A 109 -0.49 8.92 -11.09
N ILE A 110 -1.38 9.36 -11.99
CA ILE A 110 -1.98 8.47 -12.99
C ILE A 110 -0.91 7.90 -13.92
N THR A 111 0.01 8.73 -14.40
CA THR A 111 1.12 8.28 -15.27
C THR A 111 1.98 7.24 -14.55
N TYR A 112 2.27 7.45 -13.27
CA TYR A 112 3.00 6.48 -12.45
C TYR A 112 2.24 5.14 -12.35
N LEU A 113 0.93 5.16 -12.11
CA LEU A 113 0.08 3.97 -12.10
C LEU A 113 0.02 3.27 -13.47
N GLN A 114 -0.13 4.01 -14.57
CA GLN A 114 -0.19 3.45 -15.92
C GLN A 114 1.12 2.73 -16.31
N ASN A 115 2.25 3.16 -15.75
CA ASN A 115 3.53 2.47 -15.86
C ASN A 115 3.70 1.28 -14.90
N GLY A 116 2.61 0.87 -14.25
CA GLY A 116 2.58 -0.25 -13.32
C GLY A 116 3.06 0.09 -11.92
N GLY A 117 3.06 1.35 -11.51
CA GLY A 117 3.41 1.81 -10.16
C GLY A 117 2.42 1.35 -9.08
N ALA A 118 2.70 1.73 -7.83
CA ALA A 118 1.85 1.41 -6.68
C ALA A 118 1.59 2.61 -5.76
N LEU A 119 0.33 2.86 -5.39
CA LEU A 119 -0.03 3.95 -4.50
C LEU A 119 -0.70 3.47 -3.21
N TYR A 120 -0.33 4.08 -2.10
CA TYR A 120 -1.18 4.21 -0.92
C TYR A 120 -1.73 5.62 -0.91
N ILE A 121 -3.05 5.77 -0.79
CA ILE A 121 -3.72 7.07 -0.66
C ILE A 121 -4.44 7.06 0.68
N GLU A 122 -4.21 8.07 1.52
CA GLU A 122 -5.04 8.32 2.70
C GLU A 122 -5.56 9.75 2.77
N GLY A 123 -6.75 9.90 3.32
CA GLY A 123 -7.32 11.20 3.67
C GLY A 123 -8.77 11.07 4.11
N CYS A 124 -9.16 11.80 5.15
CA CYS A 124 -10.51 11.71 5.72
C CYS A 124 -11.60 12.20 4.76
N ASP A 125 -11.34 13.29 4.03
CA ASP A 125 -12.29 13.88 3.07
C ASP A 125 -11.88 13.63 1.61
N PHE A 126 -10.97 12.69 1.34
CA PHE A 126 -10.41 12.53 0.00
C PHE A 126 -11.47 12.13 -1.03
N ALA A 127 -12.37 11.21 -0.70
CA ALA A 127 -13.45 10.81 -1.59
C ALA A 127 -14.54 11.89 -1.69
N PHE A 128 -14.83 12.65 -0.63
CA PHE A 128 -15.72 13.79 -0.71
C PHE A 128 -15.18 14.86 -1.67
N ALA A 129 -13.90 15.22 -1.56
CA ALA A 129 -13.27 16.26 -2.36
C ALA A 129 -12.96 15.82 -3.80
N TYR A 130 -12.49 14.58 -3.98
CA TYR A 130 -11.91 14.09 -5.23
C TYR A 130 -12.63 12.88 -5.81
N GLY A 131 -13.80 12.50 -5.29
CA GLY A 131 -14.58 11.34 -5.75
C GLY A 131 -15.00 11.37 -7.23
N SER A 132 -14.90 12.52 -7.90
CA SER A 132 -15.17 12.69 -9.33
C SER A 132 -13.93 12.79 -10.22
N THR A 133 -12.73 12.71 -9.64
CA THR A 133 -11.46 12.79 -10.38
C THR A 133 -11.15 11.50 -11.13
N GLU A 134 -10.26 11.57 -12.12
CA GLU A 134 -9.83 10.37 -12.83
C GLU A 134 -9.00 9.49 -11.88
N LEU A 135 -8.10 10.06 -11.08
CA LEU A 135 -7.30 9.30 -10.11
C LEU A 135 -8.18 8.51 -9.13
N PHE A 136 -9.29 9.08 -8.65
CA PHE A 136 -10.19 8.36 -7.74
C PHE A 136 -10.76 7.09 -8.39
N SER A 137 -11.03 7.08 -9.70
CA SER A 137 -11.50 5.88 -10.40
C SER A 137 -10.49 4.72 -10.36
N TYR A 138 -9.18 5.01 -10.24
CA TYR A 138 -8.14 3.97 -10.13
C TYR A 138 -8.17 3.29 -8.76
N THR A 139 -8.72 3.92 -7.72
CA THR A 139 -8.83 3.31 -6.38
C THR A 139 -9.80 2.13 -6.36
N GLY A 140 -10.74 2.07 -7.33
CA GLY A 140 -11.83 1.11 -7.37
C GLY A 140 -12.85 1.29 -6.23
N ALA A 141 -12.80 2.42 -5.53
CA ALA A 141 -13.73 2.80 -4.48
C ALA A 141 -14.91 3.60 -5.05
N LYS A 142 -16.00 3.61 -4.30
CA LYS A 142 -17.14 4.51 -4.49
C LYS A 142 -17.35 5.32 -3.23
N PHE A 143 -17.49 6.64 -3.39
CA PHE A 143 -17.91 7.54 -2.32
C PHE A 143 -19.38 7.30 -1.96
N GLU A 144 -19.70 7.22 -0.67
CA GLU A 144 -21.09 7.05 -0.18
C GLU A 144 -21.52 8.22 0.72
N ASN A 145 -20.67 8.66 1.65
CA ASN A 145 -21.02 9.74 2.57
C ASN A 145 -19.79 10.41 3.21
N ASP A 146 -19.88 11.71 3.50
CA ASP A 146 -18.84 12.59 4.08
C ASP A 146 -18.65 12.40 5.60
N GLY A 147 -19.04 11.24 6.14
CA GLY A 147 -18.98 10.98 7.57
C GLY A 147 -19.75 12.00 8.43
N ARG A 148 -19.26 12.21 9.66
CA ARG A 148 -19.87 13.09 10.67
C ARG A 148 -18.82 13.93 11.37
N TYR A 149 -19.26 14.91 12.15
CA TYR A 149 -18.36 15.63 13.04
C TYR A 149 -17.70 14.68 14.05
N TYR A 150 -16.42 14.90 14.38
CA TYR A 150 -15.62 13.93 15.16
C TYR A 150 -16.28 13.52 16.48
N THR A 151 -16.94 14.43 17.21
CA THR A 151 -17.59 14.08 18.49
C THR A 151 -18.77 13.11 18.35
N GLU A 152 -19.31 12.93 17.13
CA GLU A 152 -20.32 11.91 16.82
C GLU A 152 -19.70 10.57 16.44
N GLY A 153 -18.44 10.58 16.00
CA GLY A 153 -17.54 9.45 15.86
C GLY A 153 -17.70 8.67 14.56
N ASN A 154 -16.64 8.44 13.78
CA ASN A 154 -16.71 7.79 12.45
C ASN A 154 -16.01 6.44 12.35
N VAL A 155 -14.79 6.34 12.89
CA VAL A 155 -13.99 5.12 12.91
C VAL A 155 -13.66 4.78 14.35
N ASN A 156 -14.21 3.69 14.87
CA ASN A 156 -13.86 3.20 16.22
C ASN A 156 -12.75 2.14 16.12
N PHE A 157 -12.96 1.16 15.24
CA PHE A 157 -11.98 0.13 14.92
C PHE A 157 -11.90 -0.06 13.41
N ALA A 158 -10.69 -0.13 12.87
CA ALA A 158 -10.45 -0.58 11.51
C ALA A 158 -10.28 -2.11 11.51
N ASN A 159 -11.32 -2.82 11.07
CA ASN A 159 -11.37 -4.28 11.09
C ASN A 159 -11.17 -4.82 9.68
N GLY A 160 -10.23 -5.74 9.53
CA GLY A 160 -10.00 -6.47 8.30
C GLY A 160 -11.19 -7.31 7.89
N VAL A 161 -11.46 -7.36 6.59
CA VAL A 161 -12.53 -8.18 6.01
C VAL A 161 -12.03 -9.61 5.75
N ASN A 162 -12.82 -10.61 6.16
CA ASN A 162 -12.51 -12.03 5.90
C ASN A 162 -12.33 -12.31 4.40
N GLY A 163 -11.36 -13.16 4.06
CA GLY A 163 -11.00 -13.48 2.69
C GLY A 163 -10.08 -12.45 2.02
N THR A 164 -9.71 -11.37 2.73
CA THR A 164 -8.72 -10.38 2.25
C THR A 164 -7.38 -10.55 2.94
N MET A 165 -6.34 -9.91 2.41
CA MET A 165 -5.01 -9.87 3.04
C MET A 165 -5.00 -9.24 4.45
N LEU A 166 -6.04 -8.50 4.81
CA LEU A 166 -6.20 -7.84 6.11
C LEU A 166 -7.04 -8.67 7.08
N GLU A 167 -7.52 -9.86 6.69
CA GLU A 167 -8.27 -10.76 7.58
C GLU A 167 -7.56 -10.94 8.93
N GLY A 168 -8.34 -10.85 10.01
CA GLY A 168 -7.87 -11.00 11.38
C GLY A 168 -7.21 -9.76 11.99
N ILE A 169 -6.98 -8.69 11.22
CA ILE A 169 -6.53 -7.41 11.76
C ILE A 169 -7.72 -6.66 12.39
N SER A 170 -7.51 -6.09 13.56
CA SER A 170 -8.44 -5.18 14.24
C SER A 170 -7.64 -4.11 14.97
N MET A 171 -7.58 -2.92 14.39
CA MET A 171 -6.83 -1.78 14.93
C MET A 171 -7.78 -0.81 15.61
N GLN A 172 -7.50 -0.40 16.84
CA GLN A 172 -8.22 0.69 17.50
C GLN A 172 -7.86 2.01 16.83
N TYR A 173 -8.84 2.88 16.62
CA TYR A 173 -8.61 4.24 16.14
C TYR A 173 -8.64 5.21 17.31
N TYR A 174 -7.49 5.77 17.67
CA TYR A 174 -7.35 6.59 18.88
C TYR A 174 -8.14 7.90 18.81
N ALA A 175 -8.30 8.45 17.60
CA ALA A 175 -9.02 9.69 17.36
C ALA A 175 -10.55 9.57 17.51
N TYR A 176 -11.10 8.36 17.67
CA TYR A 176 -12.54 8.12 17.75
C TYR A 176 -13.21 8.99 18.82
N GLN A 177 -14.03 9.95 18.38
CA GLN A 177 -14.73 10.90 19.26
C GLN A 177 -13.84 11.78 20.14
N THR A 178 -12.54 11.82 19.90
CA THR A 178 -11.57 12.55 20.71
C THR A 178 -10.91 13.67 19.93
N GLU A 179 -10.59 13.47 18.65
CA GLU A 179 -9.73 14.37 17.88
C GLU A 179 -10.12 14.49 16.40
N LEU A 180 -9.52 15.47 15.72
CA LEU A 180 -9.85 15.83 14.34
C LEU A 180 -9.58 14.75 13.26
N PRO A 181 -8.66 13.78 13.42
CA PRO A 181 -8.55 12.68 12.47
C PRO A 181 -9.78 11.76 12.40
N ASP A 182 -10.77 11.92 13.29
CA ASP A 182 -12.08 11.27 13.19
C ASP A 182 -13.17 12.22 12.68
N ASN A 183 -12.81 13.38 12.13
CA ASN A 183 -13.74 14.38 11.63
C ASN A 183 -14.02 14.17 10.13
N TYR A 184 -15.30 14.04 9.77
CA TYR A 184 -15.78 13.87 8.38
C TYR A 184 -15.12 12.71 7.61
N VAL A 185 -14.70 11.66 8.33
CA VAL A 185 -14.08 10.47 7.72
C VAL A 185 -15.03 9.78 6.73
N ASP A 186 -14.64 9.77 5.46
CA ASP A 186 -15.43 9.29 4.34
C ASP A 186 -15.91 7.83 4.54
N GLU A 187 -17.20 7.64 4.31
CA GLU A 187 -17.84 6.34 4.10
C GLU A 187 -17.70 5.95 2.64
N ILE A 188 -16.98 4.85 2.38
CA ILE A 188 -16.70 4.34 1.03
C ILE A 188 -17.20 2.91 0.87
N SER A 189 -17.45 2.49 -0.36
CA SER A 189 -17.73 1.10 -0.73
C SER A 189 -16.83 0.65 -1.88
N ALA A 190 -16.82 -0.64 -2.18
CA ALA A 190 -16.11 -1.17 -3.34
C ALA A 190 -16.97 -1.03 -4.61
N GLU A 191 -16.38 -0.53 -5.69
CA GLU A 191 -16.99 -0.54 -7.03
C GLU A 191 -16.31 -1.58 -7.93
N THR A 192 -15.04 -1.35 -8.28
CA THR A 192 -14.19 -2.31 -9.02
C THR A 192 -13.09 -2.92 -8.15
N GLY A 193 -12.77 -2.28 -7.02
CA GLY A 193 -11.81 -2.76 -6.04
C GLY A 193 -12.38 -3.81 -5.09
N THR A 194 -11.58 -4.17 -4.10
CA THR A 194 -11.94 -5.11 -3.02
C THR A 194 -11.97 -4.38 -1.69
N LEU A 195 -13.12 -4.43 -1.00
CA LEU A 195 -13.25 -3.91 0.36
C LEU A 195 -12.42 -4.75 1.34
N ALA A 196 -11.45 -4.12 2.01
CA ALA A 196 -10.48 -4.81 2.85
C ALA A 196 -10.50 -4.41 4.33
N MET A 197 -11.00 -3.22 4.67
CA MET A 197 -11.31 -2.87 6.06
C MET A 197 -12.66 -2.17 6.20
N VAL A 198 -13.29 -2.42 7.35
CA VAL A 198 -14.56 -1.83 7.77
C VAL A 198 -14.50 -1.31 9.20
N SER A 199 -15.28 -0.28 9.50
CA SER A 199 -15.59 0.17 10.87
C SER A 199 -17.10 0.10 11.10
N PRO A 200 -17.63 -1.01 11.65
CA PRO A 200 -19.07 -1.19 11.81
C PRO A 200 -19.72 -0.14 12.73
N ARG A 201 -20.72 0.57 12.20
CA ARG A 201 -21.57 1.54 12.91
C ARG A 201 -23.02 1.39 12.42
N ALA A 202 -23.99 1.61 13.30
CA ALA A 202 -25.41 1.63 12.91
C ALA A 202 -25.81 2.97 12.28
N GLY A 203 -26.74 2.95 11.32
CA GLY A 203 -27.29 4.17 10.72
C GLY A 203 -26.32 4.93 9.81
N VAL A 204 -25.42 4.21 9.14
CA VAL A 204 -24.49 4.73 8.12
C VAL A 204 -24.86 4.27 6.73
N GLN A 205 -24.38 4.98 5.71
CA GLN A 205 -24.50 4.55 4.32
C GLN A 205 -23.52 3.42 4.00
N SER A 206 -22.28 3.51 4.52
CA SER A 206 -21.29 2.45 4.41
C SER A 206 -20.34 2.38 5.62
N ASN A 207 -19.93 1.16 5.93
CA ASN A 207 -18.89 0.88 6.92
C ASN A 207 -17.50 0.74 6.30
N GLY A 208 -17.36 0.83 4.98
CA GLY A 208 -16.09 0.61 4.30
C GLY A 208 -15.08 1.71 4.56
N ARG A 209 -13.81 1.34 4.70
CA ARG A 209 -12.70 2.23 5.10
C ARG A 209 -11.41 2.01 4.32
N VAL A 210 -11.14 0.80 3.83
CA VAL A 210 -9.99 0.53 2.96
C VAL A 210 -10.43 -0.27 1.74
N ILE A 211 -10.06 0.20 0.55
CA ILE A 211 -10.25 -0.48 -0.73
C ILE A 211 -8.89 -0.84 -1.33
N LEU A 212 -8.79 -2.06 -1.84
CA LEU A 212 -7.62 -2.56 -2.58
C LEU A 212 -7.99 -2.67 -4.06
N ASN A 213 -7.17 -2.12 -4.95
CA ASN A 213 -7.34 -2.33 -6.39
C ASN A 213 -6.04 -2.77 -7.07
N ARG A 214 -6.12 -3.73 -7.99
CA ARG A 214 -4.95 -4.32 -8.68
C ARG A 214 -5.26 -4.62 -10.13
N ILE A 215 -4.85 -3.73 -11.01
CA ILE A 215 -4.99 -3.84 -12.46
C ILE A 215 -3.88 -3.01 -13.08
N PRO A 216 -3.00 -3.53 -13.96
CA PRO A 216 -1.57 -3.80 -13.69
C PRO A 216 -0.81 -2.95 -12.63
N TYR A 217 -1.30 -1.80 -12.19
CA TYR A 217 -0.93 -1.08 -10.97
C TYR A 217 -1.48 -1.73 -9.70
N ARG A 218 -1.11 -1.17 -8.54
CA ARG A 218 -1.62 -1.54 -7.21
C ARG A 218 -2.00 -0.27 -6.45
N ILE A 219 -3.22 -0.21 -5.89
CA ILE A 219 -3.65 0.88 -5.01
C ILE A 219 -4.22 0.31 -3.72
N ILE A 220 -3.84 0.94 -2.61
CA ILE A 220 -4.56 0.88 -1.34
C ILE A 220 -5.13 2.28 -1.10
N TYR A 221 -6.44 2.41 -1.04
CA TYR A 221 -7.10 3.64 -0.63
C TYR A 221 -7.66 3.46 0.78
N SER A 222 -7.24 4.32 1.72
CA SER A 222 -7.71 4.40 3.09
C SER A 222 -8.47 5.71 3.31
N SER A 223 -9.69 5.65 3.85
CA SER A 223 -10.40 6.88 4.24
C SER A 223 -10.02 7.40 5.63
N PHE A 224 -9.14 6.73 6.37
CA PHE A 224 -8.68 7.18 7.69
C PHE A 224 -7.17 7.34 7.75
N ILE A 225 -6.67 8.05 8.77
CA ILE A 225 -5.26 8.33 8.98
C ILE A 225 -4.56 7.15 9.65
N PHE A 226 -3.59 6.54 8.98
CA PHE A 226 -2.84 5.39 9.52
C PHE A 226 -2.19 5.69 10.88
N SER A 227 -1.59 6.89 11.01
CA SER A 227 -0.89 7.30 12.23
C SER A 227 -1.79 7.50 13.45
N ALA A 228 -3.12 7.59 13.27
CA ALA A 228 -4.09 7.65 14.37
C ALA A 228 -4.52 6.25 14.87
N LEU A 229 -4.00 5.17 14.28
CA LEU A 229 -4.19 3.81 14.80
C LEU A 229 -3.34 3.57 16.04
N LYS A 230 -3.93 2.89 17.02
CA LYS A 230 -3.23 2.46 18.24
C LYS A 230 -2.81 1.00 18.14
N ASP A 231 -1.58 0.71 18.52
CA ASP A 231 -1.08 -0.65 18.65
C ASP A 231 -1.84 -1.37 19.77
N GLY A 232 -2.26 -2.59 19.45
CA GLY A 232 -2.98 -3.48 20.35
C GLY A 232 -2.21 -4.76 20.61
N GLU A 233 -2.90 -5.71 21.23
CA GLU A 233 -2.34 -7.04 21.50
C GLU A 233 -2.27 -7.91 20.23
N GLY A 234 -1.40 -8.92 20.28
CA GLY A 234 -1.24 -9.89 19.20
C GLY A 234 -0.62 -9.27 17.95
N GLY A 235 -1.19 -9.57 16.78
CA GLY A 235 -0.73 -9.02 15.50
C GLY A 235 -1.37 -7.68 15.12
N ASN A 236 -2.11 -7.03 16.03
CA ASN A 236 -2.79 -5.76 15.75
C ASN A 236 -1.87 -4.58 16.00
N THR A 237 -0.76 -4.52 15.25
CA THR A 237 0.22 -3.44 15.33
C THR A 237 0.32 -2.71 13.99
N LYS A 238 0.69 -1.44 14.02
CA LYS A 238 0.99 -0.62 12.85
C LYS A 238 2.06 -1.28 11.99
N GLU A 239 3.12 -1.82 12.61
CA GLU A 239 4.17 -2.54 11.89
C GLU A 239 3.62 -3.75 11.10
N ASN A 240 2.77 -4.60 11.70
CA ASN A 240 2.21 -5.75 11.01
C ASN A 240 1.20 -5.34 9.91
N LEU A 241 0.41 -4.29 10.14
CA LEU A 241 -0.48 -3.74 9.13
C LEU A 241 0.32 -3.17 7.95
N MET A 242 1.38 -2.39 8.22
CA MET A 242 2.27 -1.85 7.19
C MET A 242 2.93 -2.98 6.40
N ASN A 243 3.46 -4.01 7.07
CA ASN A 243 4.04 -5.16 6.38
C ASN A 243 3.05 -5.85 5.41
N LYS A 244 1.77 -5.93 5.79
CA LYS A 244 0.71 -6.40 4.88
C LYS A 244 0.52 -5.44 3.69
N TYR A 245 0.43 -4.13 3.94
CA TYR A 245 0.34 -3.12 2.87
C TYR A 245 1.52 -3.21 1.90
N LEU A 246 2.75 -3.30 2.39
CA LEU A 246 3.94 -3.45 1.57
C LEU A 246 3.94 -4.75 0.76
N THR A 247 3.51 -5.86 1.38
CA THR A 247 3.35 -7.13 0.66
C THR A 247 2.40 -6.99 -0.53
N TYR A 248 1.35 -6.16 -0.41
CA TYR A 248 0.43 -5.90 -1.50
C TYR A 248 1.02 -4.94 -2.55
N LEU A 249 1.60 -3.83 -2.12
CA LEU A 249 2.11 -2.77 -3.01
C LEU A 249 3.33 -3.22 -3.82
N THR A 250 4.18 -4.06 -3.23
CA THR A 250 5.46 -4.51 -3.83
C THR A 250 5.36 -5.86 -4.54
N GLN A 251 4.20 -6.51 -4.53
CA GLN A 251 4.00 -7.77 -5.22
C GLN A 251 4.15 -7.59 -6.75
N SER A 252 5.24 -8.11 -7.32
CA SER A 252 5.42 -8.21 -8.76
C SER A 252 4.31 -9.07 -9.36
N GLY A 253 3.45 -8.49 -10.21
CA GLY A 253 2.39 -9.23 -10.88
C GLY A 253 2.87 -9.82 -12.20
N GLU A 254 2.93 -11.15 -12.33
CA GLU A 254 2.63 -11.77 -13.62
C GLU A 254 1.14 -11.56 -13.89
N TYR A 255 0.81 -10.59 -14.75
CA TYR A 255 -0.55 -10.47 -15.28
C TYR A 255 -0.69 -11.48 -16.41
N ILE A 256 -1.18 -12.69 -16.10
CA ILE A 256 -1.67 -13.58 -17.15
C ILE A 256 -2.99 -12.97 -17.62
N GLU A 257 -2.96 -12.28 -18.76
CA GLU A 257 -4.20 -11.98 -19.48
C GLU A 257 -4.94 -13.30 -19.69
N SER A 258 -6.08 -13.48 -19.04
CA SER A 258 -7.03 -14.52 -19.43
C SER A 258 -7.75 -14.09 -20.71
N SER A 259 -7.01 -13.79 -21.77
CA SER A 259 -7.54 -13.59 -23.12
C SER A 259 -7.45 -14.95 -23.84
N SER A 260 -8.54 -15.71 -23.73
CA SER A 260 -8.88 -16.88 -24.58
C SER A 260 -7.91 -18.07 -24.62
N ILE A 261 -8.34 -19.19 -24.01
CA ILE A 261 -8.01 -20.58 -24.37
C ILE A 261 -6.51 -20.88 -24.58
N GLY A 262 -5.84 -21.41 -23.57
CA GLY A 262 -4.58 -22.11 -23.79
C GLY A 262 -3.76 -22.33 -22.53
N VAL A 263 -3.66 -23.58 -22.12
CA VAL A 263 -2.78 -24.07 -21.06
C VAL A 263 -1.35 -23.52 -21.24
N ILE A 264 -0.85 -22.76 -20.28
CA ILE A 264 0.59 -22.66 -20.03
C ILE A 264 0.85 -22.98 -18.56
N ARG A 265 1.36 -24.19 -18.34
CA ARG A 265 2.04 -24.54 -17.09
C ARG A 265 3.36 -23.78 -17.06
N SER A 266 3.53 -22.90 -16.08
CA SER A 266 4.83 -22.33 -15.72
C SER A 266 5.81 -23.47 -15.38
N LEU A 267 6.93 -23.48 -16.08
CA LEU A 267 8.12 -24.28 -15.79
C LEU A 267 9.21 -23.27 -15.42
N PHE A 268 9.49 -23.07 -14.14
CA PHE A 268 10.86 -22.86 -13.67
C PHE A 268 11.02 -23.42 -12.25
N ARG A 269 12.01 -24.32 -12.15
CA ARG A 269 12.81 -24.57 -10.94
C ARG A 269 13.90 -23.53 -10.88
#